data_AF-A0A9X2BWR3-F1
#
_entry.id   AF-A0A9X2BWR3-F1
#
_cell.length_a   1.000
_cell.length_b   1.000
_cell.length_c   1.000
_cell.angle_alpha   90.00
_cell.angle_beta   90.00
_cell.angle_gamma   90.00
#
_symmetry.space_group_name_H-M   'P 1'
#
loop_
_entity.id
_entity.type
_entity.pdbx_description
1 polymer ?
#
loop_
_entity_poly.entity_id
_entity_poly.type
_entity_poly.pdbx_seq_one_letter_code
_entity_poly.pdbx_strand_id
1 'polypeptide(L)'
;MSPIPVTLLPDGRAVHGEHEAKGRTPILALARVLVAAGFDPGRPVEVSGADGRPGLRGRLGAMARLTVTEGDREGPRFALWQPMPADRLAELREIGRPAATAAAH
;
A
#
# COMPACT_ATOMS: atom_id res chain seq x y z
N MET A 1 24.05 4.44 -2.17
CA MET A 1 22.68 4.96 -2.33
C MET A 1 21.94 4.80 -1.02
N SER A 2 21.44 5.88 -0.42
CA SER A 2 20.77 5.83 0.89
C SER A 2 19.38 5.19 0.79
N PRO A 3 18.94 4.41 1.79
CA PRO A 3 17.61 3.81 1.78
C PRO A 3 16.49 4.87 1.79
N ILE A 4 15.31 4.49 1.31
CA ILE A 4 14.07 5.27 1.47
C ILE A 4 13.53 4.97 2.87
N PRO A 5 13.49 5.96 3.78
CA PRO A 5 12.90 5.77 5.10
C PRO A 5 11.37 5.72 5.00
N VAL A 6 10.76 4.70 5.57
CA VAL A 6 9.31 4.54 5.65
C VAL A 6 8.92 4.38 7.11
N THR A 7 7.88 5.09 7.55
CA THR A 7 7.33 4.93 8.90
C THR A 7 6.01 4.19 8.83
N LEU A 8 5.88 3.12 9.61
CA LEU A 8 4.61 2.45 9.88
C LEU A 8 3.98 3.07 11.13
N LEU A 9 2.83 3.70 10.94
CA LEU A 9 2.07 4.36 11.99
C LEU A 9 1.14 3.37 12.72
N PRO A 10 0.79 3.62 14.00
CA PRO A 10 -0.10 2.74 14.77
C PRO A 10 -1.51 2.60 14.19
N ASP A 11 -1.95 3.58 13.39
CA ASP A 11 -3.26 3.59 12.72
C ASP A 11 -3.30 2.74 11.43
N GLY A 12 -2.22 1.99 11.15
CA GLY A 12 -2.11 1.10 9.99
C GLY A 12 -1.78 1.83 8.69
N ARG A 13 -1.30 3.08 8.73
CA ARG A 13 -0.73 3.77 7.57
C ARG A 13 0.78 3.58 7.47
N ALA A 14 1.28 3.50 6.24
CA ALA A 14 2.70 3.65 5.96
C ALA A 14 2.93 4.99 5.26
N VAL A 15 3.98 5.72 5.66
CA VAL A 15 4.27 7.08 5.16
C VAL A 15 5.73 7.24 4.73
N HIS A 16 5.95 8.03 3.68
CA HIS A 16 7.25 8.56 3.25
C HIS A 16 7.06 9.93 2.59
N GLY A 17 7.56 11.00 3.21
CA GLY A 17 7.35 12.36 2.72
C GLY A 17 5.85 12.67 2.63
N GLU A 18 5.40 13.06 1.44
CA GLU A 18 3.99 13.33 1.12
C GLU A 18 3.20 12.09 0.68
N HIS A 19 3.86 10.94 0.51
CA HIS A 19 3.21 9.71 0.09
C HIS A 19 2.75 8.89 1.29
N GLU A 20 1.49 8.47 1.25
CA GLU A 20 0.92 7.56 2.24
C GLU A 20 0.13 6.43 1.58
N ALA A 21 0.05 5.30 2.29
CA ALA A 21 -0.85 4.22 1.94
C ALA A 21 -1.46 3.60 3.19
N LYS A 22 -2.71 3.13 3.06
CA LYS A 22 -3.48 2.44 4.09
C LYS A 22 -3.95 1.08 3.56
N GLY A 23 -4.24 0.16 4.47
CA GLY A 23 -4.92 -1.10 4.17
C GLY A 23 -4.34 -2.25 4.99
N ARG A 24 -4.58 -3.48 4.53
CA ARG A 24 -4.04 -4.70 5.18
C ARG A 24 -2.52 -4.86 5.02
N THR A 25 -1.95 -4.31 3.94
CA THR A 25 -0.52 -4.38 3.63
C THR A 25 0.04 -2.99 3.30
N PRO A 26 0.01 -2.04 4.26
CA PRO A 26 0.26 -0.62 3.98
C PRO A 26 1.67 -0.36 3.44
N ILE A 27 2.68 -1.08 3.94
CA ILE A 27 4.07 -0.98 3.47
C ILE A 27 4.19 -1.38 1.99
N LEU A 28 3.56 -2.49 1.60
CA LEU A 28 3.61 -3.00 0.21
C LEU A 28 2.78 -2.11 -0.72
N ALA A 29 1.69 -1.52 -0.21
CA ALA A 29 0.90 -0.53 -0.92
C ALA A 29 1.67 0.78 -1.14
N LEU A 30 2.37 1.28 -0.11
CA LEU A 30 3.21 2.46 -0.24
C LEU A 30 4.35 2.22 -1.23
N ALA A 31 4.96 1.03 -1.24
CA ALA A 31 5.98 0.70 -2.24
C ALA A 31 5.47 0.86 -3.68
N ARG A 32 4.21 0.47 -3.95
CA ARG A 32 3.57 0.70 -5.26
C ARG A 32 3.36 2.19 -5.55
N VAL A 33 2.91 2.97 -4.56
CA VAL A 33 2.76 4.42 -4.68
C VAL A 33 4.09 5.10 -5.02
N LEU A 34 5.16 4.73 -4.34
CA LEU A 34 6.49 5.31 -4.58
C LEU A 34 7.03 4.95 -5.97
N VAL A 35 6.86 3.70 -6.44
CA VAL A 35 7.21 3.33 -7.82
C VAL A 35 6.40 4.14 -8.82
N ALA A 36 5.10 4.31 -8.60
CA ALA A 36 4.24 5.13 -9.46
C ALA A 36 4.62 6.62 -9.43
N ALA A 37 5.16 7.11 -8.32
CA ALA A 37 5.71 8.46 -8.17
C ALA A 37 7.11 8.63 -8.80
N GLY A 38 7.69 7.59 -9.40
CA GLY A 38 8.97 7.65 -10.12
C GLY A 38 10.20 7.34 -9.29
N PHE A 39 10.04 6.82 -8.06
CA PHE A 39 11.19 6.37 -7.26
C PHE A 39 11.85 5.13 -7.89
N ASP A 40 13.18 5.09 -7.86
CA ASP A 40 13.97 3.97 -8.40
C ASP A 40 13.58 2.63 -7.73
N PRO A 41 13.04 1.64 -8.48
CA PRO A 41 12.71 0.32 -7.95
C PRO A 41 13.91 -0.46 -7.38
N GLY A 42 15.14 -0.12 -7.81
CA GLY A 42 16.37 -0.70 -7.28
C GLY A 42 16.75 -0.19 -5.89
N ARG A 43 16.15 0.91 -5.43
CA ARG A 43 16.48 1.56 -4.17
C ARG A 43 16.04 0.71 -2.96
N PRO A 44 16.90 0.56 -1.93
CA PRO A 44 16.47 -0.09 -0.69
C PRO A 44 15.46 0.78 0.05
N VAL A 45 14.49 0.13 0.68
CA VAL A 45 13.51 0.70 1.60
C VAL A 45 13.84 0.21 3.00
N GLU A 46 13.79 1.10 3.98
CA GLU A 46 13.94 0.79 5.40
C GLU A 46 12.68 1.25 6.12
N VAL A 47 11.99 0.29 6.74
CA VAL A 47 10.74 0.52 7.45
C VAL A 47 11.02 0.50 8.94
N SER A 48 10.57 1.55 9.62
CA SER A 48 10.56 1.62 11.08
C SER A 48 9.14 1.83 11.61
N GLY A 49 8.89 1.36 12.82
CA GLY A 49 7.69 1.76 13.56
C GLY A 49 7.73 3.26 13.90
N ALA A 50 6.59 3.82 14.29
CA ALA A 50 6.51 5.20 14.79
C ALA A 50 7.38 5.45 16.04
N ASP A 51 7.75 4.38 16.76
CA ASP A 51 8.71 4.39 17.87
C ASP A 51 10.18 4.39 17.41
N GLY A 52 10.43 4.45 16.10
CA GLY A 52 11.76 4.45 15.49
C GLY A 52 12.41 3.07 15.41
N ARG A 53 11.76 2.00 15.88
CA ARG A 53 12.36 0.66 15.85
C ARG A 53 12.37 0.10 14.43
N PRO A 54 13.51 -0.43 13.94
CA PRO A 54 13.59 -1.03 12.61
C PRO A 54 12.71 -2.28 12.56
N GLY A 55 11.87 -2.37 11.54
CA GLY A 55 10.93 -3.48 11.34
C GLY A 55 11.23 -4.32 10.11
N LEU A 56 11.47 -3.70 8.95
CA LEU A 56 11.62 -4.41 7.68
C LEU A 56 12.58 -3.66 6.75
N ARG A 57 13.39 -4.40 5.99
CA ARG A 57 14.21 -3.85 4.90
C ARG A 57 14.03 -4.66 3.63
N GLY A 58 13.97 -4.00 2.48
CA GLY A 58 13.79 -4.65 1.18
C GLY A 58 14.14 -3.76 0.01
N ARG A 59 14.04 -4.28 -1.22
CA ARG A 59 14.12 -3.46 -2.45
C ARG A 59 12.74 -2.95 -2.81
N LEU A 60 12.64 -1.66 -3.18
CA LEU A 60 11.37 -1.01 -3.49
C LEU A 60 10.55 -1.81 -4.51
N GLY A 61 11.16 -2.16 -5.65
CA GLY A 61 10.49 -2.90 -6.72
C GLY A 61 10.09 -4.32 -6.33
N ALA A 62 10.85 -4.97 -5.44
CA ALA A 62 10.47 -6.29 -4.92
C ALA A 62 9.25 -6.18 -4.02
N MET A 63 9.23 -5.20 -3.11
CA MET A 63 8.11 -4.96 -2.20
C MET A 63 6.84 -4.55 -2.96
N ALA A 64 6.98 -3.72 -3.99
CA ALA A 64 5.84 -3.27 -4.81
C ALA A 64 5.11 -4.42 -5.53
N ARG A 65 5.81 -5.52 -5.81
CA ARG A 65 5.25 -6.71 -6.46
C ARG A 65 4.57 -7.67 -5.49
N LEU A 66 4.63 -7.42 -4.18
CA LEU A 66 4.10 -8.33 -3.18
C LEU A 66 2.78 -7.84 -2.60
N THR A 67 2.00 -8.82 -2.14
CA THR A 67 0.86 -8.66 -1.24
C THR A 67 0.87 -9.81 -0.23
N VAL A 68 -0.04 -9.76 0.74
CA VAL A 68 -0.25 -10.84 1.70
C VAL A 68 -1.58 -11.50 1.39
N THR A 69 -1.57 -12.83 1.31
CA THR A 69 -2.78 -13.65 1.25
C THR A 69 -2.88 -14.42 2.55
N GLU A 70 -4.09 -14.48 3.08
CA GLU A 70 -4.45 -15.28 4.24
C GLU A 70 -5.46 -16.30 3.74
N GLY A 71 -5.20 -17.59 3.96
CA GLY A 71 -6.15 -18.66 3.66
C GLY A 71 -6.77 -19.15 4.97
N ASP A 72 -8.01 -19.65 4.92
CA ASP A 72 -8.70 -20.12 6.14
C ASP A 72 -7.95 -21.24 6.88
N ARG A 73 -7.07 -21.97 6.19
CA ARG A 73 -6.27 -23.07 6.73
C ARG A 73 -4.77 -22.85 6.66
N GLU A 74 -4.33 -21.74 6.06
CA GLU A 74 -2.93 -21.44 5.83
C GLU A 74 -2.61 -20.06 6.41
N GLY A 75 -1.54 -19.98 7.21
CA GLY A 75 -1.06 -18.71 7.74
C GLY A 75 -0.74 -17.67 6.65
N PRO A 76 -0.56 -16.40 7.03
CA PRO A 76 -0.27 -15.33 6.09
C PRO A 76 0.96 -15.64 5.25
N ARG A 77 0.84 -15.51 3.93
CA ARG A 77 1.92 -15.74 2.97
C ARG A 77 2.06 -14.58 2.01
N PHE A 78 3.30 -14.31 1.60
CA PHE A 78 3.55 -13.37 0.51
C PHE A 78 3.12 -13.98 -0.82
N ALA A 79 2.45 -13.20 -1.65
CA ALA A 79 2.11 -13.54 -3.02
C ALA A 79 2.33 -12.35 -3.95
N LEU A 80 2.26 -12.61 -5.26
CA LEU A 80 2.33 -11.55 -6.25
C LEU A 80 1.08 -10.69 -6.19
N TRP A 81 1.29 -9.37 -6.11
CA TRP A 81 0.22 -8.40 -6.25
C TRP A 81 -0.25 -8.35 -7.71
N GLN A 82 -1.57 -8.26 -7.88
CA GLN A 82 -2.22 -8.02 -9.16
C GLN A 82 -3.10 -6.77 -9.02
N PRO A 83 -3.12 -5.88 -10.03
CA PRO A 83 -4.05 -4.77 -10.04
C PRO A 83 -5.48 -5.29 -10.05
N MET A 84 -6.37 -4.57 -9.39
CA MET A 84 -7.79 -4.88 -9.49
C MET A 84 -8.25 -4.62 -10.93
N PRO A 85 -9.00 -5.55 -11.55
CA PRO A 85 -9.57 -5.34 -12.87
C PRO A 85 -10.34 -4.01 -12.95
N ALA A 86 -10.20 -3.30 -14.07
CA ALA A 86 -10.71 -1.94 -14.21
C ALA A 86 -12.24 -1.86 -14.13
N ASP A 87 -12.92 -2.86 -14.67
CA ASP A 87 -14.37 -3.10 -14.57
C ASP A 87 -14.81 -3.22 -13.11
N ARG A 88 -14.13 -4.08 -12.33
CA ARG A 88 -14.42 -4.25 -10.90
C ARG A 88 -14.16 -2.98 -10.09
N LEU A 89 -13.15 -2.19 -10.47
CA LEU A 89 -12.88 -0.90 -9.85
C LEU A 89 -13.96 0.14 -10.19
N ALA A 90 -14.49 0.14 -11.42
CA ALA A 90 -15.57 1.01 -11.82
C ALA A 90 -16.86 0.70 -11.04
N GLU A 91 -17.21 -0.59 -10.91
CA GLU A 91 -18.37 -1.05 -10.13
C GLU A 91 -18.30 -0.61 -8.66
N LEU A 92 -17.15 -0.82 -8.00
CA LEU A 92 -16.97 -0.41 -6.59
C LEU A 92 -17.02 1.11 -6.39
N ARG A 93 -16.56 1.89 -7.37
CA ARG A 93 -16.69 3.36 -7.34
C ARG A 93 -18.13 3.82 -7.52
N GLU A 94 -18.92 3.10 -8.30
CA GLU A 94 -20.33 3.39 -8.50
C GLU A 94 -21.14 3.08 -7.24
N ILE A 95 -20.90 1.94 -6.58
CA ILE A 95 -21.54 1.57 -5.31
C ILE A 95 -21.18 2.58 -4.19
N GLY A 96 -19.94 3.05 -4.16
CA GLY A 96 -19.47 4.03 -3.19
C GLY A 96 -19.90 5.47 -3.46
N ARG A 97 -20.59 5.75 -4.58
CA ARG A 97 -21.06 7.09 -4.92
C ARG A 97 -22.22 7.44 -3.97
N PRO A 98 -22.13 8.51 -3.16
CA PRO A 98 -23.27 8.96 -2.39
C PRO A 98 -24.40 9.28 -3.36
N ALA A 99 -25.61 8.78 -3.08
CA ALA A 99 -26.79 9.15 -3.83
C ALA A 99 -26.90 10.67 -3.80
N ALA A 100 -26.76 11.31 -4.96
CA ALA A 100 -26.91 12.75 -5.06
C ALA A 100 -28.31 13.09 -4.51
N THR A 101 -28.35 13.83 -3.41
CA THR A 101 -29.60 14.30 -2.81
C THR A 101 -30.35 15.09 -3.86
N ALA A 102 -31.41 14.52 -4.41
CA ALA A 102 -32.33 15.22 -5.28
C ALA A 102 -33.07 16.25 -4.40
N ALA A 103 -32.55 17.47 -4.34
CA ALA A 103 -33.29 18.62 -3.85
C ALA A 103 -34.37 18.93 -4.89
N ALA A 104 -35.60 18.48 -4.62
CA ALA A 104 -36.78 18.94 -5.33
C ALA A 104 -37.18 20.33 -4.81
N HIS A 105 -37.55 21.18 -5.77
CA HIS A 105 -38.01 22.55 -5.65
C HIS A 105 -39.23 22.75 -4.73
#